data_AF-G7UUS2-F1
#
_entry.id   AF-G7UUS2-F1
#
_cell.length_a   1.000
_cell.length_b   1.000
_cell.length_c   1.000
_cell.angle_alpha   90.00
_cell.angle_beta   90.00
_cell.angle_gamma   90.00
#
_symmetry.space_group_name_H-M   'P 1'
#
loop_
_entity.id
_entity.type
_entity.pdbx_description
1 polymer ?
#
loop_
_entity_poly.entity_id
_entity_poly.type
_entity_poly.pdbx_seq_one_letter_code
_entity_poly.pdbx_strand_id
1 'polypeptide(L)'
;MNKEKLIADMKQIVADADALLQATADQTSEKIAGLRTRLQDNLKTARSRLAEAETTLVDKTAQATRDALQKISDAADQAADAASDAAQKAEESVKNAAESGKEAAQRAAEVARDAANKALDAITEMARKAKDAISKSF
;
A
#
# COMPACT_ATOMS: atom_id res chain seq x y z
N MET A 1 -10.58 8.61 22.93
CA MET A 1 -9.57 8.80 21.85
C MET A 1 -9.95 7.88 20.70
N ASN A 2 -10.47 8.40 19.58
CA ASN A 2 -10.87 7.55 18.43
C ASN A 2 -10.55 8.17 17.05
N LYS A 3 -10.73 9.48 16.86
CA LYS A 3 -10.58 10.14 15.54
C LYS A 3 -9.13 10.41 15.13
N GLU A 4 -8.34 11.06 15.97
CA GLU A 4 -6.99 11.51 15.58
C GLU A 4 -6.04 10.34 15.36
N LYS A 5 -6.18 9.27 16.15
CA LYS A 5 -5.42 8.03 15.97
C LYS A 5 -5.76 7.35 14.65
N LEU A 6 -7.05 7.23 14.31
CA LEU A 6 -7.47 6.65 13.03
C LEU A 6 -6.93 7.47 11.84
N ILE A 7 -6.99 8.81 11.93
CA ILE A 7 -6.40 9.69 10.90
C ILE A 7 -4.88 9.50 10.80
N ALA A 8 -4.19 9.35 11.93
CA ALA A 8 -2.75 9.10 11.96
C ALA A 8 -2.39 7.75 11.31
N ASP A 9 -3.15 6.70 11.60
CA ASP A 9 -2.93 5.38 10.98
C ASP A 9 -3.15 5.43 9.48
N MET A 10 -4.20 6.12 9.03
CA MET A 10 -4.45 6.28 7.59
C MET A 10 -3.30 6.99 6.89
N LYS A 11 -2.71 8.02 7.51
CA LYS A 11 -1.51 8.68 6.97
C LYS A 11 -0.31 7.74 6.94
N GLN A 12 -0.14 6.93 7.99
CA GLN A 12 0.95 5.97 8.08
C GLN A 12 0.82 4.88 7.01
N ILE A 13 -0.38 4.36 6.78
CA ILE A 13 -0.68 3.39 5.71
C ILE A 13 -0.32 3.98 4.34
N VAL A 14 -0.71 5.23 4.08
CA VAL A 14 -0.36 5.92 2.82
C VAL A 14 1.16 6.06 2.68
N ALA A 15 1.87 6.41 3.75
CA ALA A 15 3.32 6.57 3.73
C ALA A 15 4.05 5.23 3.52
N ASP A 16 3.61 4.15 4.16
CA ASP A 16 4.21 2.84 4.00
C ASP A 16 3.90 2.24 2.62
N ALA A 17 2.70 2.50 2.08
CA ALA A 17 2.37 2.20 0.69
C ALA A 17 3.31 2.96 -0.25
N ASP A 18 3.44 4.29 -0.12
CA ASP A 18 4.37 5.08 -0.96
C ASP A 18 5.81 4.56 -0.89
N ALA A 19 6.30 4.23 0.31
CA ALA A 19 7.63 3.65 0.48
C ALA A 19 7.79 2.28 -0.20
N LEU A 20 6.78 1.40 -0.12
CA LEU A 20 6.77 0.10 -0.79
C LEU A 20 6.79 0.26 -2.33
N LEU A 21 6.09 1.28 -2.83
CA LEU A 21 5.97 1.57 -4.27
C LEU A 21 7.24 2.22 -4.84
N GLN A 22 7.94 3.00 -4.02
CA GLN A 22 9.25 3.55 -4.34
C GLN A 22 10.38 2.53 -4.21
N ALA A 23 10.15 1.38 -3.56
CA ALA A 23 11.13 0.31 -3.52
C ALA A 23 11.30 -0.27 -4.93
N THR A 24 12.40 0.10 -5.59
CA THR A 24 12.73 -0.40 -6.93
C THR A 24 13.47 -1.73 -6.85
N ALA A 25 13.61 -2.39 -8.00
CA ALA A 25 14.42 -3.60 -8.18
C ALA A 25 15.91 -3.44 -7.79
N ASP A 26 16.38 -2.22 -7.52
CA ASP A 26 17.74 -1.95 -7.02
C ASP A 26 17.86 -2.16 -5.49
N GLN A 27 16.73 -2.34 -4.79
CA GLN A 27 16.71 -2.62 -3.36
C GLN A 27 16.53 -4.13 -3.12
N THR A 28 17.16 -4.65 -2.06
CA THR A 28 17.07 -6.06 -1.69
C THR A 28 15.63 -6.47 -1.39
N SER A 29 15.25 -7.68 -1.81
CA SER A 29 13.96 -8.32 -1.55
C SER A 29 13.53 -8.28 -0.08
N GLU A 30 14.51 -8.34 0.83
CA GLU A 30 14.32 -8.18 2.27
C GLU A 30 13.69 -6.83 2.67
N LYS A 31 14.09 -5.73 2.00
CA LYS A 31 13.53 -4.40 2.28
C LYS A 31 12.08 -4.29 1.81
N ILE A 32 11.77 -4.86 0.63
CA ILE A 32 10.40 -4.92 0.09
C ILE A 32 9.52 -5.73 1.06
N ALA A 33 10.01 -6.87 1.54
CA ALA A 33 9.32 -7.70 2.53
C ALA A 33 9.04 -6.92 3.83
N GLY A 34 10.02 -6.20 4.36
CA GLY A 34 9.83 -5.38 5.56
C GLY A 34 8.80 -4.26 5.40
N LEU A 35 8.76 -3.59 4.24
CA LEU A 35 7.75 -2.58 3.92
C LEU A 35 6.35 -3.19 3.82
N ARG A 36 6.23 -4.36 3.19
CA ARG A 36 4.97 -5.12 3.11
C ARG A 36 4.42 -5.44 4.50
N THR A 37 5.27 -5.96 5.40
CA THR A 37 4.86 -6.29 6.77
C THR A 37 4.36 -5.05 7.52
N ARG A 38 5.10 -3.94 7.47
CA ARG A 38 4.70 -2.69 8.14
C ARG A 38 3.34 -2.17 7.63
N LEU A 39 3.14 -2.21 6.32
CA LEU A 39 1.89 -1.79 5.70
C LEU A 39 0.70 -2.65 6.17
N GLN A 40 0.88 -3.97 6.22
CA GLN A 40 -0.13 -4.91 6.71
C GLN A 40 -0.47 -4.69 8.19
N ASP A 41 0.54 -4.47 9.05
CA ASP A 41 0.34 -4.19 10.46
C ASP A 41 -0.43 -2.88 10.71
N ASN A 42 -0.11 -1.84 9.93
CA ASN A 42 -0.80 -0.56 10.02
C ASN A 42 -2.24 -0.64 9.49
N LEU A 43 -2.48 -1.38 8.41
CA LEU A 43 -3.83 -1.68 7.93
C LEU A 43 -4.67 -2.41 8.98
N LYS A 44 -4.10 -3.42 9.64
CA LYS A 44 -4.77 -4.16 10.72
C LYS A 44 -5.10 -3.24 11.90
N THR A 45 -4.15 -2.39 12.28
CA THR A 45 -4.33 -1.41 13.36
C THR A 45 -5.45 -0.42 13.05
N ALA A 46 -5.48 0.14 11.84
CA ALA A 46 -6.54 1.05 11.40
C ALA A 46 -7.91 0.37 11.38
N ARG A 47 -8.01 -0.90 10.95
CA ARG A 47 -9.25 -1.67 10.97
C ARG A 47 -9.77 -1.92 12.39
N SER A 48 -8.89 -2.26 13.34
CA SER A 48 -9.27 -2.44 14.76
C SER A 48 -9.84 -1.14 15.32
N ARG A 49 -9.15 -0.01 15.08
CA ARG A 49 -9.59 1.30 15.57
C ARG A 49 -10.86 1.79 14.88
N LEU A 50 -11.05 1.44 13.60
CA LEU A 50 -12.32 1.68 12.94
C LEU A 50 -13.43 0.93 13.67
N ALA A 51 -13.28 -0.38 13.92
CA ALA A 51 -14.25 -1.20 14.65
C ALA A 51 -14.58 -0.65 16.04
N GLU A 52 -13.57 -0.18 16.78
CA GLU A 52 -13.76 0.48 18.08
C GLU A 52 -14.52 1.82 17.96
N ALA A 53 -14.38 2.52 16.84
CA ALA A 53 -15.03 3.79 16.57
C ALA A 53 -16.43 3.68 15.93
N GLU A 54 -16.85 2.51 15.44
CA GLU A 54 -18.15 2.33 14.74
C GLU A 54 -19.35 2.64 15.63
N THR A 55 -19.24 2.42 16.94
CA THR A 55 -20.29 2.80 17.90
C THR A 55 -20.51 4.32 17.99
N THR A 56 -19.52 5.11 17.57
CA THR A 56 -19.54 6.58 17.58
C THR A 56 -19.65 7.20 16.19
N LEU A 57 -19.34 6.47 15.13
CA LEU A 57 -19.44 6.94 13.75
C LEU A 57 -20.81 6.61 13.17
N VAL A 58 -21.29 7.44 12.26
CA VAL A 58 -22.49 7.10 11.48
C VAL A 58 -22.18 5.90 10.59
N ASP A 59 -23.08 4.90 10.52
CA ASP A 59 -22.87 3.64 9.77
C ASP A 59 -22.30 3.84 8.36
N LYS A 60 -22.79 4.85 7.63
CA LYS A 60 -22.32 5.17 6.27
C LYS A 60 -20.85 5.60 6.22
N THR A 61 -20.38 6.31 7.25
CA THR A 61 -18.98 6.73 7.38
C THR A 61 -18.09 5.56 7.76
N ALA A 62 -18.55 4.71 8.68
CA ALA A 62 -17.85 3.49 9.05
C ALA A 62 -17.67 2.58 7.82
N GLN A 63 -18.75 2.34 7.08
CA GLN A 63 -18.73 1.54 5.86
C GLN A 63 -17.79 2.11 4.79
N ALA A 64 -17.87 3.42 4.50
CA ALA A 64 -17.00 4.06 3.52
C ALA A 64 -15.51 3.96 3.91
N THR A 65 -15.20 4.08 5.20
CA THR A 65 -13.84 3.93 5.72
C THR A 65 -13.36 2.48 5.63
N ARG A 66 -14.25 1.51 5.91
CA ARG A 66 -13.95 0.09 5.82
C ARG A 66 -13.66 -0.33 4.37
N ASP A 67 -14.48 0.13 3.44
CA ASP A 67 -14.30 -0.11 1.99
C ASP A 67 -12.99 0.49 1.48
N ALA A 68 -12.64 1.70 1.95
CA ALA A 68 -11.36 2.33 1.66
C ALA A 68 -10.19 1.48 2.17
N LEU A 69 -10.21 1.05 3.44
CA LEU A 69 -9.16 0.21 4.02
C LEU A 69 -9.06 -1.17 3.34
N GLN A 70 -10.16 -1.72 2.84
CA GLN A 70 -10.14 -2.97 2.10
C GLN A 70 -9.41 -2.80 0.76
N LYS A 71 -9.83 -1.83 -0.04
CA LYS A 71 -9.21 -1.58 -1.34
C LYS A 71 -7.75 -1.14 -1.25
N ILE A 72 -7.38 -0.43 -0.18
CA ILE A 72 -5.97 -0.09 0.09
C ILE A 72 -5.15 -1.36 0.32
N SER A 73 -5.68 -2.33 1.06
CA SER A 73 -5.03 -3.63 1.28
C SER A 73 -4.84 -4.38 -0.04
N ASP A 74 -5.89 -4.47 -0.85
CA ASP A 74 -5.85 -5.19 -2.13
C ASP A 74 -4.81 -4.57 -3.07
N ALA A 75 -4.77 -3.24 -3.15
CA ALA A 75 -3.82 -2.49 -3.98
C ALA A 75 -2.37 -2.63 -3.47
N ALA A 76 -2.20 -2.66 -2.15
CA ALA A 76 -0.91 -2.88 -1.51
C ALA A 76 -0.35 -4.28 -1.77
N ASP A 77 -1.18 -5.32 -1.67
CA ASP A 77 -0.77 -6.70 -1.94
C ASP A 77 -0.39 -6.87 -3.42
N GLN A 78 -1.18 -6.32 -4.35
CA GLN A 78 -0.85 -6.35 -5.78
C GLN A 78 0.50 -5.68 -6.09
N ALA A 79 0.78 -4.54 -5.47
CA ALA A 79 2.03 -3.84 -5.66
C ALA A 79 3.22 -4.60 -5.06
N ALA A 80 3.05 -5.18 -3.86
CA ALA A 80 4.07 -5.99 -3.21
C ALA A 80 4.45 -7.21 -4.08
N ASP A 81 3.44 -7.89 -4.63
CA ASP A 81 3.64 -9.06 -5.47
C ASP A 81 4.36 -8.68 -6.77
N ALA A 82 3.94 -7.59 -7.43
CA ALA A 82 4.61 -7.10 -8.64
C ALA A 82 6.07 -6.68 -8.39
N ALA A 83 6.35 -6.02 -7.26
CA ALA A 83 7.71 -5.63 -6.87
C ALA A 83 8.58 -6.84 -6.54
N SER A 84 8.03 -7.84 -5.84
CA SER A 84 8.73 -9.08 -5.51
C SER A 84 9.07 -9.90 -6.77
N ASP A 85 8.12 -10.03 -7.70
CA ASP A 85 8.32 -10.70 -8.99
C ASP A 85 9.40 -10.02 -9.83
N ALA A 86 9.39 -8.68 -9.87
CA ALA A 86 10.40 -7.91 -10.58
C ALA A 86 11.79 -8.06 -9.95
N ALA A 87 11.88 -8.01 -8.62
CA ALA A 87 13.12 -8.21 -7.88
C ALA A 87 13.71 -9.61 -8.10
N GLN A 88 12.89 -10.67 -8.02
CA GLN A 88 13.35 -12.03 -8.28
C GLN A 88 13.87 -12.20 -9.71
N LYS A 89 13.16 -11.68 -10.72
CA LYS A 89 13.60 -11.74 -12.12
C LYS A 89 14.90 -10.97 -12.35
N ALA A 90 15.06 -9.81 -11.71
CA ALA A 90 16.30 -9.04 -11.78
C ALA A 90 17.46 -9.82 -11.14
N GLU A 91 17.26 -10.40 -9.97
CA GLU A 91 18.27 -11.19 -9.24
C GLU A 91 18.70 -12.44 -10.04
N GLU A 92 17.75 -13.13 -10.68
CA GLU A 92 18.00 -14.27 -11.55
C GLU A 92 18.74 -13.88 -12.84
N SER A 93 18.43 -12.70 -13.39
CA SER A 93 19.08 -12.15 -14.60
C SER A 93 20.51 -11.69 -14.32
N VAL A 94 20.79 -11.11 -13.14
CA VAL A 94 22.13 -10.70 -12.70
C VAL A 94 23.07 -11.91 -12.56
N LYS A 95 22.54 -13.08 -12.18
CA LYS A 95 23.31 -14.34 -12.17
C LYS A 95 23.72 -14.82 -13.57
N ASN A 96 23.00 -14.45 -14.63
CA ASN A 96 23.15 -15.01 -15.98
C ASN A 96 23.81 -14.05 -17.01
N ALA A 97 24.13 -12.81 -16.62
CA ALA A 97 24.91 -11.80 -17.36
C ALA A 97 24.89 -11.87 -18.92
N ALA A 98 23.81 -11.34 -19.53
CA ALA A 98 23.77 -10.90 -20.93
C ALA A 98 22.89 -9.63 -21.07
N GLU A 99 23.11 -8.80 -22.10
CA GLU A 99 22.38 -7.54 -22.38
C GLU A 99 20.85 -7.69 -22.35
N SER A 100 20.32 -8.87 -22.70
CA SER A 100 18.89 -9.21 -22.65
C SER A 100 18.30 -9.22 -21.24
N GLY A 101 19.10 -9.49 -20.20
CA GLY A 101 18.66 -9.47 -18.80
C GLY A 101 18.35 -8.06 -18.28
N LYS A 102 19.03 -7.04 -18.83
CA LYS A 102 18.82 -5.64 -18.44
C LYS A 102 17.49 -5.09 -18.96
N GLU A 103 17.15 -5.42 -20.21
CA GLU A 103 15.86 -5.05 -20.80
C GLU A 103 14.68 -5.75 -20.12
N ALA A 104 14.82 -7.04 -19.78
CA ALA A 104 13.80 -7.78 -19.05
C ALA A 104 13.57 -7.21 -17.64
N ALA A 105 14.64 -6.87 -16.92
CA ALA A 105 14.56 -6.22 -15.62
C ALA A 105 13.92 -4.83 -15.71
N GLN A 106 14.26 -4.03 -16.73
CA GLN A 106 13.65 -2.72 -16.95
C GLN A 106 12.14 -2.81 -17.23
N ARG A 107 11.71 -3.76 -18.07
CA ARG A 107 10.27 -3.95 -18.35
C ARG A 107 9.51 -4.44 -17.12
N ALA A 108 10.09 -5.34 -16.33
CA ALA A 108 9.47 -5.79 -15.09
C ALA A 108 9.34 -4.63 -14.08
N ALA A 109 10.36 -3.79 -13.98
CA ALA A 109 10.33 -2.59 -13.15
C ALA A 109 9.29 -1.55 -13.62
N GLU A 110 9.10 -1.38 -14.92
CA GLU A 110 8.05 -0.51 -15.47
C GLU A 110 6.65 -1.02 -15.12
N VAL A 111 6.37 -2.31 -15.33
CA VAL A 111 5.06 -2.90 -14.99
C VAL A 111 4.79 -2.80 -13.48
N ALA A 112 5.80 -3.06 -12.65
CA ALA A 112 5.69 -2.88 -11.21
C ALA A 112 5.41 -1.41 -10.84
N ARG A 113 6.10 -0.44 -11.45
CA ARG A 113 5.86 0.99 -11.24
C ARG A 113 4.46 1.43 -11.68
N ASP A 114 3.96 0.90 -12.80
CA ASP A 114 2.65 1.29 -13.33
C ASP A 114 1.50 0.75 -12.46
N ALA A 115 1.60 -0.51 -12.02
CA ALA A 115 0.69 -1.10 -11.04
C ALA A 115 0.78 -0.32 -9.71
N ALA A 116 2.00 0.04 -9.32
CA ALA A 116 2.26 0.77 -8.11
C ALA A 116 1.62 2.17 -8.10
N ASN A 117 1.81 2.95 -9.16
CA ASN A 117 1.23 4.28 -9.29
C ASN A 117 -0.31 4.24 -9.26
N LYS A 118 -0.92 3.27 -9.95
CA LYS A 118 -2.39 3.08 -9.91
C LYS A 118 -2.89 2.73 -8.51
N ALA A 119 -2.15 1.88 -7.79
CA ALA A 119 -2.43 1.57 -6.39
C ALA A 119 -2.34 2.83 -5.51
N LEU A 120 -1.29 3.63 -5.67
CA LEU A 120 -1.05 4.86 -4.91
C LEU A 120 -2.15 5.91 -5.11
N ASP A 121 -2.57 6.12 -6.36
CA ASP A 121 -3.64 7.04 -6.71
C ASP A 121 -4.97 6.60 -6.09
N ALA A 122 -5.28 5.30 -6.18
CA ALA A 122 -6.47 4.72 -5.56
C ALA A 122 -6.42 4.87 -4.03
N ILE A 123 -5.29 4.55 -3.41
CA ILE A 123 -5.07 4.66 -1.96
C ILE A 123 -5.22 6.10 -1.49
N THR A 124 -4.61 7.06 -2.18
CA THR A 124 -4.64 8.48 -1.83
C THR A 124 -6.04 9.06 -1.94
N GLU A 125 -6.75 8.76 -3.03
CA GLU A 125 -8.14 9.19 -3.21
C GLU A 125 -9.07 8.59 -2.16
N MET A 126 -8.91 7.31 -1.84
CA MET A 126 -9.73 6.64 -0.84
C MET A 126 -9.40 7.12 0.57
N ALA A 127 -8.13 7.35 0.89
CA ALA A 127 -7.72 7.88 2.18
C ALA A 127 -8.24 9.31 2.38
N ARG A 128 -8.24 10.12 1.32
CA ARG A 128 -8.84 11.45 1.31
C ARG A 128 -10.35 11.38 1.56
N LYS A 129 -11.08 10.50 0.84
CA LYS A 129 -12.52 10.32 1.03
C LYS A 129 -12.89 9.86 2.43
N ALA A 130 -12.13 8.91 2.99
CA ALA A 130 -12.33 8.45 4.36
C ALA A 130 -12.06 9.56 5.38
N LYS A 131 -10.96 10.32 5.22
CA LYS A 131 -10.67 11.49 6.07
C LYS A 131 -11.78 12.53 6.00
N ASP A 132 -12.30 12.84 4.82
CA ASP A 132 -13.39 13.80 4.64
C ASP A 132 -14.69 13.29 5.27
N ALA A 133 -14.99 12.00 5.15
CA ALA A 133 -16.16 11.37 5.78
C ALA A 133 -16.08 11.41 7.31
N ILE A 134 -14.92 11.04 7.88
CA ILE A 134 -14.62 11.12 9.32
C ILE A 134 -14.69 12.57 9.81
N SER A 135 -14.28 13.53 8.98
CA SER A 135 -14.31 14.96 9.34
C SER A 135 -15.72 15.56 9.33
N LYS A 136 -16.65 15.00 8.55
CA LYS A 136 -18.04 15.48 8.42
C LYS A 136 -19.04 14.80 9.37
N SER A 137 -18.63 13.74 10.05
CA SER A 137 -19.50 12.92 10.90
C SER A 137 -19.61 13.42 12.34
N PHE A 138 -18.91 14.50 12.67
CA PHE A 138 -18.90 15.21 13.95
C PHE A 138 -18.70 16.70 13.67
#